data_AF-A0A6N8G8Y2-F1
#
_entry.id   AF-A0A6N8G8Y2-F1
#
_cell.length_a   1.000
_cell.length_b   1.000
_cell.length_c   1.000
_cell.angle_alpha   90.00
_cell.angle_beta   90.00
_cell.angle_gamma   90.00
#
_symmetry.space_group_name_H-M   'P 1'
#
loop_
_entity.id
_entity.type
_entity.pdbx_description
1 polymer ?
#
loop_
_entity_poly.entity_id
_entity_poly.type
_entity_poly.pdbx_seq_one_letter_code
_entity_poly.pdbx_strand_id
1 'polypeptide(L)'
;MIEIVLPISQLSSAMAAGALLVGLIVILPLLLSLPVERYPEINAFVLNRMDKLMPACTGIAILSGGFIAAATESRVAQVMFGAGALMLAGVFAVSLIKIAPINVLVQRIDIRNPRPDWQQLRQRWRNWHYVRVGCGQVGALLYCLAPAAAG
;
A
#
# COMPACT_ATOMS: atom_id res chain seq x y z
N MET A 1 -12.94 -11.86 -21.93
CA MET A 1 -12.24 -12.01 -20.64
C MET A 1 -11.66 -10.69 -20.14
N ILE A 2 -10.89 -9.94 -20.93
CA ILE A 2 -10.33 -8.63 -20.52
C ILE A 2 -11.41 -7.64 -20.06
N GLU A 3 -12.56 -7.58 -20.73
CA GLU A 3 -13.69 -6.69 -20.36
C GLU A 3 -14.21 -6.91 -18.92
N ILE A 4 -14.08 -8.13 -18.39
CA ILE A 4 -14.49 -8.46 -17.01
C ILE A 4 -13.35 -8.17 -16.03
N VAL A 5 -12.11 -8.48 -16.41
CA VAL A 5 -10.93 -8.33 -15.53
C VAL A 5 -10.52 -6.86 -15.38
N LEU A 6 -10.78 -6.04 -16.40
CA LEU A 6 -10.47 -4.60 -16.40
C LEU A 6 -11.12 -3.85 -15.24
N PRO A 7 -12.46 -3.83 -15.06
CA PRO A 7 -13.08 -3.12 -13.94
C PRO A 7 -12.64 -3.69 -12.58
N ILE A 8 -12.36 -4.99 -12.49
CA ILE A 8 -11.81 -5.61 -11.27
C ILE A 8 -10.43 -5.01 -10.94
N SER A 9 -9.55 -4.89 -11.93
CA SER A 9 -8.21 -4.31 -11.75
C SER A 9 -8.28 -2.84 -11.31
N GLN A 10 -9.18 -2.06 -11.91
CA GLN A 10 -9.36 -0.64 -11.60
C GLN A 10 -9.96 -0.44 -10.21
N LEU A 11 -11.04 -1.16 -9.88
CA LEU A 11 -11.69 -1.06 -8.58
C LEU A 11 -10.74 -1.48 -7.45
N SER A 12 -10.08 -2.63 -7.58
CA SER A 12 -9.19 -3.15 -6.55
C SER A 12 -7.94 -2.29 -6.34
N SER A 13 -7.33 -1.76 -7.42
CA SER A 13 -6.20 -0.83 -7.33
C SER A 13 -6.62 0.51 -6.72
N ALA A 14 -7.78 1.06 -7.09
CA ALA A 14 -8.30 2.30 -6.52
C ALA A 14 -8.61 2.15 -5.02
N MET A 15 -9.20 1.03 -4.59
CA MET A 15 -9.42 0.73 -3.17
C MET A 15 -8.10 0.64 -2.39
N ALA A 16 -7.08 -0.03 -2.94
CA ALA A 16 -5.77 -0.12 -2.32
C ALA A 16 -5.08 1.25 -2.21
N ALA A 17 -5.09 2.03 -3.29
CA ALA A 17 -4.54 3.38 -3.33
C ALA A 17 -5.26 4.32 -2.35
N GLY A 18 -6.59 4.27 -2.30
CA GLY A 18 -7.41 5.04 -1.36
C GLY A 18 -7.12 4.68 0.10
N ALA A 19 -7.01 3.40 0.43
CA ALA A 19 -6.66 2.96 1.78
C ALA A 19 -5.27 3.47 2.21
N LEU A 20 -4.27 3.41 1.32
CA LEU A 20 -2.95 3.98 1.56
C LEU A 20 -3.00 5.49 1.77
N LEU A 21 -3.83 6.20 0.99
CA LEU A 21 -3.99 7.64 1.10
C LEU A 21 -4.66 8.04 2.43
N VAL A 22 -5.68 7.29 2.89
CA VAL A 22 -6.25 7.44 4.24
C VAL A 22 -5.18 7.20 5.31
N GLY A 23 -4.35 6.18 5.11
CA GLY A 23 -3.16 5.92 5.94
C GLY A 23 -2.26 7.15 6.05
N LEU A 24 -2.08 7.87 4.94
CA LEU A 24 -1.20 9.02 4.88
C LEU A 24 -1.81 10.31 5.45
N ILE A 25 -3.06 10.60 5.09
CA ILE A 25 -3.72 11.88 5.41
C ILE A 25 -4.32 11.86 6.82
N VAL A 26 -4.83 10.71 7.25
CA VAL A 26 -5.58 10.60 8.52
C VAL A 26 -4.77 9.88 9.58
N ILE A 27 -4.33 8.64 9.28
CA ILE A 27 -3.72 7.77 10.28
C ILE A 27 -2.32 8.24 10.68
N LEU A 28 -1.48 8.61 9.72
CA LEU A 28 -0.12 9.01 10.00
C LEU A 28 -0.05 10.26 10.91
N PRO A 29 -0.78 11.36 10.65
CA PRO A 29 -0.80 12.50 11.57
C PRO A 29 -1.31 12.15 12.96
N LEU A 30 -2.35 11.30 13.05
CA LEU A 30 -2.84 10.78 14.33
C LEU A 30 -1.74 10.03 15.08
N LEU A 31 -1.06 9.09 14.44
CA LEU A 31 -0.01 8.31 15.10
C LEU A 31 1.18 9.19 15.52
N LEU A 32 1.58 10.15 14.70
CA LEU A 32 2.70 11.03 15.03
C LEU A 32 2.41 12.00 16.19
N SER A 33 1.14 12.36 16.43
CA SER A 33 0.75 13.23 17.54
C SER A 33 0.68 12.50 18.88
N LEU A 34 0.62 11.18 18.88
CA LEU A 34 0.52 10.40 20.12
C LEU A 34 1.84 10.40 20.90
N PRO A 35 1.76 10.48 22.24
CA PRO A 35 2.90 10.22 23.10
C PRO A 35 3.14 8.70 23.19
N VAL A 36 4.30 8.31 23.73
CA VAL A 36 4.77 6.92 23.68
C VAL A 36 3.87 5.95 24.44
N GLU A 37 3.15 6.43 25.45
CA GLU A 37 2.27 5.64 26.31
C GLU A 37 1.04 5.14 25.55
N ARG A 38 0.61 5.85 24.49
CA ARG A 38 -0.59 5.52 23.70
C ARG A 38 -0.29 4.98 22.31
N TYR A 39 0.87 5.30 21.75
CA TYR A 39 1.15 4.94 20.36
C TYR A 39 1.12 3.43 20.10
N PRO A 40 1.77 2.54 20.88
CA PRO A 40 1.82 1.11 20.54
C PRO A 40 0.43 0.49 20.45
N GLU A 41 -0.45 0.83 21.39
CA GLU A 41 -1.84 0.37 21.44
C GLU A 41 -2.63 0.84 20.22
N ILE A 42 -2.64 2.15 19.95
CA ILE A 42 -3.40 2.73 18.83
C ILE A 42 -2.84 2.25 17.48
N ASN A 43 -1.52 2.15 17.34
CA ASN A 43 -0.89 1.60 16.15
C ASN A 43 -1.30 0.15 15.90
N ALA A 44 -1.29 -0.71 16.94
CA ALA A 44 -1.73 -2.10 16.82
C ALA A 44 -3.21 -2.21 16.44
N PHE A 45 -4.07 -1.38 17.05
CA PHE A 45 -5.49 -1.32 16.73
C PHE A 45 -5.75 -0.97 15.27
N VAL A 46 -5.06 0.03 14.73
CA VAL A 46 -5.18 0.43 13.32
C VAL A 46 -4.70 -0.69 12.39
N LEU A 47 -3.55 -1.29 12.66
CA LEU A 47 -2.99 -2.38 11.86
C LEU A 47 -3.95 -3.56 11.77
N ASN A 48 -4.46 -4.04 12.91
CA ASN A 48 -5.36 -5.19 12.97
C ASN A 48 -6.64 -5.02 12.14
N ARG A 49 -7.09 -3.77 11.91
CA ARG A 49 -8.27 -3.47 11.08
C ARG A 49 -7.94 -3.36 9.59
N MET A 50 -6.76 -2.86 9.26
CA MET A 50 -6.35 -2.63 7.87
C MET A 50 -5.68 -3.86 7.23
N ASP A 51 -5.19 -4.81 8.02
CA ASP A 51 -4.37 -5.94 7.56
C ASP A 51 -5.11 -7.02 6.73
N LYS A 52 -6.45 -6.99 6.65
CA LYS A 52 -7.20 -7.99 5.86
C LYS A 52 -7.59 -7.48 4.48
N LEU A 53 -8.23 -6.31 4.43
CA LEU A 53 -8.82 -5.80 3.19
C LEU A 53 -7.76 -5.24 2.25
N MET A 54 -6.79 -4.48 2.78
CA MET A 54 -5.79 -3.81 1.94
C MET A 54 -4.88 -4.80 1.19
N PRO A 55 -4.32 -5.85 1.83
CA PRO A 55 -3.59 -6.89 1.11
C PRO A 55 -4.44 -7.62 0.08
N ALA A 56 -5.69 -7.96 0.39
CA ALA A 56 -6.59 -8.62 -0.55
C ALA A 56 -6.83 -7.77 -1.80
N CYS A 57 -7.21 -6.49 -1.64
CA CYS A 57 -7.40 -5.58 -2.77
C CYS A 57 -6.11 -5.41 -3.59
N THR A 58 -4.96 -5.24 -2.93
CA THR A 58 -3.67 -5.09 -3.62
C THR A 58 -3.30 -6.35 -4.40
N GLY A 59 -3.50 -7.54 -3.82
CA GLY A 59 -3.23 -8.82 -4.48
C GLY A 59 -4.14 -9.05 -5.69
N ILE A 60 -5.45 -8.78 -5.55
CA ILE A 60 -6.39 -8.86 -6.67
C ILE A 60 -5.98 -7.90 -7.80
N ALA A 61 -5.57 -6.68 -7.47
CA ALA A 61 -5.11 -5.71 -8.45
C ALA A 61 -3.84 -6.17 -9.20
N ILE A 62 -2.86 -6.74 -8.49
CA ILE A 62 -1.65 -7.28 -9.11
C ILE A 62 -2.00 -8.41 -10.08
N LEU A 63 -2.80 -9.38 -9.65
CA LEU A 63 -3.16 -10.55 -10.46
C LEU A 63 -3.99 -10.16 -11.69
N SER A 64 -5.00 -9.32 -11.50
CA SER A 64 -5.87 -8.87 -12.59
C SER A 64 -5.14 -8.03 -13.62
N GLY A 65 -4.31 -7.06 -13.21
CA GLY A 65 -3.52 -6.28 -14.16
C GLY A 65 -2.40 -7.09 -14.82
N GLY A 66 -1.75 -8.00 -14.10
CA GLY A 66 -0.79 -8.94 -14.68
C GLY A 66 -1.43 -9.83 -15.75
N PHE A 67 -2.65 -10.31 -15.52
CA PHE A 67 -3.42 -11.05 -16.52
C PHE A 67 -3.71 -10.19 -17.75
N ILE A 68 -4.18 -8.94 -17.58
CA ILE A 68 -4.45 -8.03 -18.71
C ILE A 68 -3.16 -7.75 -19.50
N ALA A 69 -2.04 -7.51 -18.83
CA ALA A 69 -0.75 -7.28 -19.48
C ALA A 69 -0.29 -8.47 -20.34
N ALA A 70 -0.59 -9.70 -19.90
CA ALA A 70 -0.26 -10.92 -20.63
C ALA A 70 -1.24 -11.21 -21.78
N ALA A 71 -2.50 -10.78 -21.68
CA ALA A 71 -3.57 -11.14 -22.62
C ALA A 71 -3.87 -10.06 -23.67
N THR A 72 -3.45 -8.80 -23.47
CA THR A 72 -3.72 -7.71 -24.41
C THR A 72 -2.77 -7.72 -25.61
N GLU A 73 -3.30 -7.36 -26.79
CA GLU A 73 -2.52 -7.20 -28.01
C GLU A 73 -1.87 -5.80 -28.13
N SER A 74 -2.38 -4.82 -27.37
CA SER A 74 -1.82 -3.47 -27.38
C SER A 74 -0.53 -3.41 -26.57
N ARG A 75 0.59 -3.09 -27.24
CA ARG A 75 1.90 -2.95 -26.58
C ARG A 75 1.90 -1.87 -25.50
N VAL A 76 1.15 -0.78 -25.73
CA VAL A 76 1.01 0.32 -24.76
C VAL A 76 0.27 -0.17 -23.52
N ALA A 77 -0.89 -0.82 -23.69
CA ALA A 77 -1.65 -1.40 -22.58
C ALA A 77 -0.80 -2.42 -21.80
N GLN A 78 -0.08 -3.30 -22.50
CA GLN A 78 0.79 -4.29 -21.90
C GLN A 78 1.84 -3.66 -20.98
N VAL A 79 2.53 -2.62 -21.45
CA VAL A 79 3.55 -1.92 -20.65
C VAL A 79 2.92 -1.22 -19.45
N MET A 80 1.79 -0.54 -19.63
CA MET A 80 1.14 0.20 -18.55
C MET A 80 0.58 -0.72 -17.46
N PHE A 81 -0.13 -1.79 -17.83
CA PHE A 81 -0.60 -2.79 -16.88
C PHE A 81 0.56 -3.55 -16.22
N GLY A 82 1.60 -3.90 -16.98
CA GLY A 82 2.80 -4.54 -16.42
C GLY A 82 3.51 -3.64 -15.40
N ALA A 83 3.77 -2.38 -15.74
CA ALA A 83 4.39 -1.41 -14.84
C ALA A 83 3.49 -1.12 -13.62
N GLY A 84 2.17 -1.03 -13.80
CA GLY A 84 1.23 -0.85 -12.70
C GLY A 84 1.23 -2.02 -11.73
N ALA A 85 1.26 -3.26 -12.24
CA ALA A 85 1.37 -4.47 -11.42
C ALA A 85 2.68 -4.50 -10.63
N LEU A 86 3.80 -4.08 -11.25
CA LEU A 86 5.09 -3.97 -10.56
C LEU A 86 5.08 -2.91 -9.46
N MET A 87 4.46 -1.75 -9.69
CA MET A 87 4.31 -0.71 -8.65
C MET A 87 3.47 -1.22 -7.48
N LEU A 88 2.36 -1.90 -7.74
CA LEU A 88 1.52 -2.51 -6.70
C LEU A 88 2.26 -3.65 -5.96
N ALA A 89 3.07 -4.45 -6.65
CA ALA A 89 3.95 -5.43 -6.01
C ALA A 89 4.99 -4.75 -5.11
N GLY A 90 5.47 -3.56 -5.48
CA GLY A 90 6.31 -2.70 -4.64
C GLY A 90 5.64 -2.33 -3.32
N VAL A 91 4.31 -2.11 -3.30
CA VAL A 91 3.55 -1.88 -2.06
C VAL A 91 3.68 -3.08 -1.11
N PHE A 92 3.57 -4.31 -1.63
CA PHE A 92 3.77 -5.52 -0.83
C PHE A 92 5.21 -5.65 -0.34
N ALA A 93 6.18 -5.48 -1.24
CA ALA A 93 7.59 -5.59 -0.89
C ALA A 93 7.95 -4.64 0.25
N VAL A 94 7.57 -3.37 0.17
CA VAL A 94 7.84 -2.40 1.25
C VAL A 94 7.03 -2.73 2.51
N SER A 95 5.79 -3.19 2.39
CA SER A 95 4.97 -3.58 3.55
C SER A 95 5.60 -4.73 4.33
N LEU A 96 6.06 -5.78 3.65
CA LEU A 96 6.63 -6.97 4.27
C LEU A 96 8.06 -6.73 4.76
N ILE A 97 8.90 -6.08 3.95
CA ILE A 97 10.34 -5.98 4.22
C ILE A 97 10.66 -4.81 5.16
N LYS A 98 9.90 -3.72 5.10
CA LYS A 98 10.23 -2.48 5.84
C LYS A 98 9.23 -2.18 6.93
N ILE A 99 7.94 -2.29 6.66
CA ILE A 99 6.91 -1.84 7.59
C ILE A 99 6.59 -2.90 8.65
N ALA A 100 6.39 -4.16 8.25
CA ALA A 100 6.06 -5.24 9.20
C ALA A 100 7.12 -5.40 10.30
N PRO A 101 8.45 -5.37 10.02
CA PRO A 101 9.45 -5.42 11.07
C PRO A 101 9.37 -4.23 12.02
N ILE A 102 9.12 -3.03 11.48
CA ILE A 102 8.94 -1.83 12.32
C ILE A 102 7.71 -1.99 13.22
N ASN A 103 6.59 -2.47 12.70
CA ASN A 103 5.37 -2.69 13.48
C ASN A 103 5.60 -3.66 14.65
N VAL A 104 6.36 -4.75 14.42
CA VAL A 104 6.75 -5.69 15.50
C VAL A 104 7.60 -4.99 16.56
N LEU A 105 8.54 -4.13 16.15
CA LEU A 105 9.36 -3.35 17.09
C LEU A 105 8.52 -2.34 17.88
N VAL A 106 7.54 -1.68 17.25
CA VAL A 106 6.60 -0.76 17.91
C VAL A 106 5.77 -1.50 18.97
N GLN A 107 5.25 -2.68 18.64
CA GLN A 107 4.42 -3.48 19.55
C GLN A 107 5.18 -3.97 20.80
N ARG A 108 6.51 -4.01 20.75
CA ARG A 108 7.38 -4.48 21.84
C ARG A 108 7.91 -3.36 22.74
N ILE A 109 7.41 -2.14 22.58
CA ILE A 109 7.89 -1.01 23.39
C ILE A 109 7.34 -1.11 24.80
N ASP A 110 8.24 -1.07 25.78
CA ASP A 110 7.89 -0.83 27.16
C ASP A 110 7.60 0.66 27.35
N ILE A 111 6.37 1.00 27.71
CA ILE A 111 5.93 2.38 27.94
C ILE A 111 6.58 3.00 29.17
N ARG A 112 7.04 2.20 30.14
CA ARG A 112 7.69 2.68 31.37
C ARG A 112 9.17 2.94 31.18
N ASN A 113 9.80 2.28 30.22
CA ASN A 113 11.18 2.49 29.84
C ASN A 113 11.35 2.40 28.31
N PRO A 114 10.89 3.41 27.54
CA PRO A 114 10.92 3.36 26.10
C PRO A 114 12.33 3.24 25.54
N ARG A 115 12.46 2.49 24.45
CA ARG A 115 13.71 2.39 23.71
C ARG A 115 14.20 3.77 23.23
N PRO A 116 15.52 4.06 23.28
CA PRO A 116 16.06 5.38 22.92
C PRO A 116 15.77 5.82 21.48
N ASP A 117 15.66 4.88 20.54
CA ASP A 117 15.45 5.12 19.12
C ASP A 117 13.96 5.13 18.71
N TRP A 118 13.02 5.13 19.66
CA TRP A 118 11.58 5.12 19.38
C TRP A 118 11.15 6.19 18.36
N GLN A 119 11.61 7.42 18.53
CA GLN A 119 11.28 8.51 17.62
C GLN A 119 11.78 8.25 16.19
N GLN A 120 12.98 7.70 16.07
CA GLN A 120 13.57 7.35 14.77
C GLN A 120 12.79 6.22 14.10
N LEU A 121 12.27 5.27 14.89
CA LEU A 121 11.43 4.19 14.39
C LEU A 121 10.16 4.73 13.72
N ARG A 122 9.50 5.74 14.33
CA ARG A 122 8.33 6.42 13.75
C ARG A 122 8.67 7.15 12.45
N GLN A 123 9.79 7.85 12.41
CA GLN A 123 10.27 8.54 11.21
C GLN A 123 10.53 7.55 10.06
N ARG A 124 11.16 6.40 10.37
CA ARG A 124 11.39 5.34 9.39
C ARG A 124 10.07 4.75 8.88
N TRP A 125 9.11 4.49 9.76
CA TRP A 125 7.79 4.01 9.38
C TRP A 125 7.12 4.97 8.40
N ARG A 126 7.10 6.27 8.74
CA ARG A 126 6.56 7.33 7.90
C ARG A 126 7.20 7.35 6.51
N ASN A 127 8.53 7.34 6.45
CA ASN A 127 9.26 7.43 5.20
C ASN A 127 8.94 6.23 4.29
N TRP A 128 8.89 5.01 4.84
CA TRP A 128 8.48 3.83 4.06
C TRP A 128 6.99 3.83 3.71
N HIS A 129 6.14 4.45 4.51
CA HIS A 129 4.74 4.63 4.17
C HIS A 129 4.57 5.58 2.97
N TYR A 130 5.33 6.68 2.89
CA TYR A 130 5.34 7.54 1.70
C TYR A 130 5.69 6.76 0.43
N VAL A 131 6.73 5.92 0.48
CA VAL A 131 7.11 5.07 -0.66
C VAL A 131 5.95 4.17 -1.09
N ARG A 132 5.27 3.51 -0.14
CA ARG A 132 4.11 2.66 -0.45
C ARG A 132 2.97 3.44 -1.07
N VAL A 133 2.67 4.62 -0.55
CA VAL A 133 1.61 5.49 -1.10
C VAL A 133 1.97 5.85 -2.53
N GLY A 134 3.19 6.32 -2.78
CA GLY A 134 3.66 6.64 -4.14
C GLY A 134 3.50 5.47 -5.10
N CYS A 135 3.98 4.28 -4.72
CA CYS A 135 3.80 3.06 -5.50
C CYS A 135 2.32 2.73 -5.76
N GLY A 136 1.48 2.78 -4.73
CA GLY A 136 0.04 2.51 -4.85
C GLY A 136 -0.68 3.48 -5.78
N GLN A 137 -0.40 4.79 -5.65
CA GLN A 137 -0.99 5.82 -6.51
C GLN A 137 -0.55 5.67 -7.96
N VAL A 138 0.75 5.50 -8.22
CA VAL A 138 1.25 5.30 -9.59
C VAL A 138 0.68 4.03 -10.20
N GLY A 139 0.61 2.93 -9.45
CA GLY A 139 0.03 1.68 -9.92
C GLY A 139 -1.44 1.81 -10.32
N ALA A 140 -2.26 2.44 -9.47
CA ALA A 140 -3.67 2.67 -9.76
C ALA A 140 -3.87 3.63 -10.95
N LEU A 141 -3.08 4.71 -11.04
CA LEU A 141 -3.13 5.65 -12.17
C LEU A 141 -2.81 4.97 -13.50
N LEU A 142 -1.79 4.10 -13.53
CA LEU A 142 -1.44 3.35 -14.73
C LEU A 142 -2.60 2.45 -15.19
N TYR A 143 -3.28 1.77 -14.27
CA TYR A 143 -4.44 0.93 -14.61
C TYR A 143 -5.65 1.75 -15.09
N CYS A 144 -5.86 2.94 -14.54
CA CYS A 144 -6.94 3.83 -14.98
C CYS A 144 -6.68 4.40 -16.38
N LEU A 145 -5.43 4.75 -16.71
CA LEU A 145 -5.07 5.41 -17.96
C LEU A 145 -4.80 4.43 -19.11
N ALA A 146 -4.43 3.19 -18.81
CA ALA A 146 -4.06 2.20 -19.82
C ALA A 146 -5.12 1.98 -20.92
N PRO A 147 -6.44 1.90 -20.64
CA PRO A 147 -7.44 1.74 -21.68
C PRO A 147 -7.51 2.95 -22.64
N ALA A 148 -7.37 4.17 -22.12
CA ALA A 148 -7.42 5.39 -22.91
C ALA A 148 -6.18 5.58 -23.79
N ALA A 149 -5.04 5.02 -23.39
CA ALA A 149 -3.80 5.05 -24.16
C ALA A 149 -3.71 3.92 -25.21
N ALA A 150 -4.66 3.00 -25.22
CA ALA A 150 -4.67 1.82 -26.09
C ALA A 150 -5.71 1.88 -27.22
N GLY A 151 -6.65 2.83 -27.15
CA GLY A 151 -7.56 3.17 -28.25
C GLY A 151 -6.97 4.23 -29.16
#